data_AF-A0A3D9V6S2-F1
#
_entry.id   AF-A0A3D9V6S2-F1
#
_cell.length_a   1.000
_cell.length_b   1.000
_cell.length_c   1.000
_cell.angle_alpha   90.00
_cell.angle_beta   90.00
_cell.angle_gamma   90.00
#
_symmetry.space_group_name_H-M   'P 1'
#
loop_
_entity.id
_entity.type
_entity.pdbx_description
1 polymer ?
#
loop_
_entity_poly.entity_id
_entity_poly.type
_entity_poly.pdbx_seq_one_letter_code
_entity_poly.pdbx_strand_id
1 'polypeptide(L)'
;MTTPLPDLAIARPAPVLRVAEPSLAATVPTTMLLVDYALGLMAMPTPELQALAEHLPAEIVEESWPVRAAMAHGTVLRDVLMHHLPAGHPGHQEWTDLRRWLAEWSDEFTHGVIAWGVDAVMRYGKPQPDPKPTAADIAPLSQPSPAVRRDGVEVLRAWGVRNAEERLGELLDPRVFRAALLRLLDAIWDGWLDRAWRESLDEMRAVVAATPPPPPGCGGAQWISLVTGLRPDEQYAAEAERATELVVMPTPGLGRSLSLFTDQTTWVLFTPQHEPRTPERTTARLGPGRWVGTSERTGISVGRLGALAPAMHALGDRTRLAIVLHLLEHGPLTMQELAEALQVHQSTISRQVTALRKAEMVTVRRDRRVAVQRETIREACQTLLAALE
;
A
#
# COMPACT_ATOMS: atom_id res chain seq x y z
N MET A 1 -15.74 25.16 48.87
CA MET A 1 -15.95 24.91 47.42
C MET A 1 -14.71 24.20 46.92
N THR A 2 -14.77 22.88 46.85
CA THR A 2 -13.68 22.01 46.41
C THR A 2 -13.59 22.03 44.89
N THR A 3 -12.45 22.49 44.37
CA THR A 3 -12.05 22.38 42.97
C THR A 3 -12.15 20.91 42.54
N PRO A 4 -12.73 20.57 41.38
CA PRO A 4 -12.66 19.20 40.90
C PRO A 4 -11.20 18.88 40.57
N LEU A 5 -10.71 17.77 41.11
CA LEU A 5 -9.45 17.17 40.70
C LEU A 5 -9.48 16.99 39.18
N PRO A 6 -8.35 17.23 38.46
CA PRO A 6 -8.29 16.88 37.05
C PRO A 6 -8.61 15.40 36.92
N ASP A 7 -9.49 15.10 35.97
CA ASP A 7 -9.76 13.75 35.49
C ASP A 7 -8.39 13.07 35.33
N LEU A 8 -8.11 12.07 36.18
CA LEU A 8 -6.90 11.27 36.07
C LEU A 8 -7.00 10.66 34.68
N ALA A 9 -6.32 11.26 33.69
CA ALA A 9 -6.15 10.69 32.37
C ALA A 9 -5.79 9.24 32.61
N ILE A 10 -6.74 8.34 32.36
CA ILE A 10 -6.60 6.92 32.66
C ILE A 10 -5.29 6.54 32.01
N ALA A 11 -4.28 6.25 32.83
CA ALA A 11 -2.95 5.90 32.36
C ALA A 11 -3.19 4.69 31.47
N ARG A 12 -3.09 4.89 30.15
CA ARG A 12 -3.32 3.81 29.21
C ARG A 12 -2.30 2.73 29.55
N PRO A 13 -2.72 1.46 29.68
CA PRO A 13 -1.77 0.40 29.92
C PRO A 13 -0.69 0.45 28.84
N ALA A 14 0.56 0.21 29.23
CA ALA A 14 1.67 0.22 28.29
C ALA A 14 1.39 -0.78 27.16
N PRO A 15 1.69 -0.43 25.90
CA PRO A 15 1.43 -1.31 24.78
C PRO A 15 2.29 -2.57 24.87
N VAL A 16 1.75 -3.69 24.40
CA VAL A 16 2.53 -4.90 24.20
C VAL A 16 3.31 -4.77 22.89
N LEU A 17 4.63 -4.64 22.98
CA LEU A 17 5.51 -4.43 21.82
C LEU A 17 6.33 -5.69 21.56
N ARG A 18 6.28 -6.21 20.33
CA ARG A 18 6.97 -7.47 19.95
C ARG A 18 7.52 -7.42 18.54
N VAL A 19 8.42 -8.36 18.24
CA VAL A 19 8.79 -8.75 16.88
C VAL A 19 8.30 -10.17 16.66
N ALA A 20 7.71 -10.44 15.51
CA ALA A 20 7.30 -11.78 15.10
C ALA A 20 8.25 -12.37 14.07
N GLU A 21 8.31 -13.70 14.03
CA GLU A 21 8.95 -14.44 12.93
C GLU A 21 8.32 -14.04 11.57
N PRO A 22 9.11 -13.99 10.48
CA PRO A 22 8.59 -13.73 9.14
C PRO A 22 7.50 -14.75 8.82
N SER A 23 6.43 -14.33 8.16
CA SER A 23 5.26 -15.19 7.90
C SER A 23 4.73 -15.01 6.48
N LEU A 24 4.52 -16.11 5.76
CA LEU A 24 3.85 -16.13 4.45
C LEU A 24 2.40 -15.66 4.54
N ALA A 25 1.73 -15.86 5.68
CA ALA A 25 0.37 -15.36 5.93
C ALA A 25 0.27 -13.83 5.82
N ALA A 26 1.34 -13.10 6.19
CA ALA A 26 1.43 -11.66 6.00
C ALA A 26 2.08 -11.28 4.67
N THR A 27 3.10 -12.03 4.25
CA THR A 27 3.94 -11.70 3.10
C THR A 27 3.22 -11.90 1.78
N VAL A 28 2.59 -13.05 1.53
CA VAL A 28 1.92 -13.36 0.25
C VAL A 28 0.83 -12.34 -0.10
N PRO A 29 -0.09 -11.97 0.81
CA PRO A 29 -1.11 -10.97 0.50
C PRO A 29 -0.54 -9.55 0.38
N THR A 30 0.56 -9.25 1.08
CA THR A 30 1.26 -7.97 0.93
C THR A 30 1.93 -7.88 -0.44
N THR A 31 2.49 -8.98 -0.96
CA THR A 31 3.01 -9.03 -2.33
C THR A 31 1.90 -8.88 -3.35
N MET A 32 0.73 -9.51 -3.14
CA MET A 32 -0.46 -9.31 -3.97
C MET A 32 -0.84 -7.82 -4.04
N LEU A 33 -0.82 -7.11 -2.89
CA LEU A 33 -1.09 -5.68 -2.81
C LEU A 33 -0.10 -4.86 -3.65
N LEU A 34 1.20 -5.13 -3.51
CA LEU A 34 2.24 -4.42 -4.23
C LEU A 34 2.20 -4.68 -5.73
N VAL A 35 1.95 -5.93 -6.14
CA VAL A 35 1.74 -6.29 -7.55
C VAL A 35 0.56 -5.52 -8.14
N ASP A 36 -0.54 -5.41 -7.41
CA ASP A 36 -1.71 -4.69 -7.90
C ASP A 36 -1.43 -3.18 -8.06
N TYR A 37 -0.68 -2.60 -7.13
CA TYR A 37 -0.19 -1.23 -7.25
C TYR A 37 0.74 -1.05 -8.46
N ALA A 38 1.65 -1.99 -8.73
CA ALA A 38 2.51 -1.96 -9.91
C ALA A 38 1.70 -2.04 -11.21
N LEU A 39 0.69 -2.92 -11.29
CA LEU A 39 -0.25 -3.00 -12.42
C LEU A 39 -1.03 -1.68 -12.61
N GLY A 40 -1.29 -0.97 -11.51
CA GLY A 40 -1.87 0.38 -11.49
C GLY A 40 -0.90 1.52 -11.81
N LEU A 41 0.34 1.22 -12.22
CA LEU A 41 1.41 2.18 -12.52
C LEU A 41 1.81 3.07 -11.32
N MET A 42 1.63 2.56 -10.11
CA MET A 42 2.11 3.22 -8.89
C MET A 42 3.60 2.97 -8.70
N ALA A 43 4.30 3.93 -8.06
CA ALA A 43 5.72 3.79 -7.78
C ALA A 43 5.99 2.64 -6.80
N MET A 44 6.88 1.72 -7.18
CA MET A 44 7.20 0.54 -6.40
C MET A 44 8.41 0.70 -5.49
N PRO A 45 8.43 0.05 -4.31
CA PRO A 45 9.58 0.11 -3.41
C PRO A 45 10.82 -0.56 -4.00
N THR A 46 10.65 -1.57 -4.86
CA THR A 46 11.74 -2.28 -5.53
C THR A 46 11.40 -2.54 -7.00
N PRO A 47 12.41 -2.57 -7.90
CA PRO A 47 12.19 -2.80 -9.32
C PRO A 47 11.71 -4.22 -9.65
N GLU A 48 11.99 -5.21 -8.79
CA GLU A 48 11.60 -6.60 -8.99
C GLU A 48 10.08 -6.79 -8.94
N LEU A 49 9.36 -6.01 -8.12
CA LEU A 49 7.90 -6.03 -8.06
C LEU A 49 7.27 -5.46 -9.33
N GLN A 50 7.88 -4.41 -9.90
CA GLN A 50 7.47 -3.88 -11.20
C GLN A 50 7.70 -4.93 -12.30
N ALA A 51 8.87 -5.57 -12.30
CA ALA A 51 9.18 -6.63 -13.24
C ALA A 51 8.21 -7.82 -13.10
N LEU A 52 7.88 -8.24 -11.87
CA LEU A 52 6.89 -9.29 -11.63
C LEU A 52 5.55 -8.93 -12.28
N ALA A 53 5.04 -7.73 -12.02
CA ALA A 53 3.76 -7.28 -12.58
C ALA A 53 3.75 -7.25 -14.12
N GLU A 54 4.85 -6.82 -14.75
CA GLU A 54 5.00 -6.80 -16.21
C GLU A 54 5.05 -8.19 -16.85
N HIS A 55 5.54 -9.20 -16.11
CA HIS A 55 5.68 -10.57 -16.60
C HIS A 55 4.49 -11.47 -16.22
N LEU A 56 3.53 -10.99 -15.43
CA LEU A 56 2.33 -11.76 -15.13
C LEU A 56 1.51 -12.01 -16.41
N PRO A 57 1.07 -13.27 -16.67
CA PRO A 57 0.24 -13.55 -17.81
C PRO A 57 -1.05 -12.71 -17.79
N ALA A 58 -1.35 -12.05 -18.92
CA ALA A 58 -2.53 -11.18 -19.03
C ALA A 58 -3.84 -11.89 -18.68
N GLU A 59 -3.96 -13.18 -19.02
CA GLU A 59 -5.08 -14.04 -18.64
C GLU A 59 -5.25 -14.13 -17.13
N ILE A 60 -4.17 -14.36 -16.37
CA ILE A 60 -4.22 -14.44 -14.89
C ILE A 60 -4.60 -13.07 -14.31
N VAL A 61 -4.08 -11.97 -14.86
CA VAL A 61 -4.43 -10.62 -14.42
C VAL A 61 -5.92 -10.32 -14.64
N GLU A 62 -6.47 -10.69 -15.80
CA GLU A 62 -7.87 -10.47 -16.14
C GLU A 62 -8.82 -11.39 -15.34
N GLU A 63 -8.50 -12.68 -15.24
CA GLU A 63 -9.28 -13.66 -14.48
C GLU A 63 -9.33 -13.32 -13.00
N SER A 64 -8.20 -12.89 -12.41
CA SER A 64 -8.13 -12.60 -10.98
C SER A 64 -8.75 -11.26 -10.57
N TRP A 65 -9.23 -10.44 -11.50
CA TRP A 65 -9.68 -9.08 -11.20
C TRP A 65 -10.84 -9.02 -10.17
N PRO A 66 -11.89 -9.85 -10.24
CA PRO A 66 -12.93 -9.90 -9.21
C PRO A 66 -12.39 -10.32 -7.84
N VAL A 67 -11.44 -11.26 -7.82
CA VAL A 67 -10.77 -11.69 -6.58
C VAL A 67 -9.97 -10.53 -5.99
N ARG A 68 -9.15 -9.83 -6.79
CA ARG A 68 -8.38 -8.65 -6.35
C ARG A 68 -9.28 -7.54 -5.80
N ALA A 69 -10.42 -7.29 -6.46
CA ALA A 69 -11.41 -6.31 -6.01
C ALA A 69 -12.04 -6.70 -4.67
N ALA A 70 -12.54 -7.94 -4.54
CA ALA A 70 -13.13 -8.40 -3.29
C ALA A 70 -12.09 -8.51 -2.16
N MET A 71 -10.83 -8.81 -2.47
CA MET A 71 -9.76 -8.91 -1.47
C MET A 71 -9.08 -7.57 -1.14
N ALA A 72 -9.55 -6.45 -1.71
CA ALA A 72 -8.94 -5.13 -1.58
C ALA A 72 -7.42 -5.15 -1.82
N HIS A 73 -7.01 -5.60 -3.01
CA HIS A 73 -5.63 -5.83 -3.43
C HIS A 73 -4.88 -6.93 -2.64
N GLY A 74 -5.51 -7.61 -1.67
CA GLY A 74 -4.86 -8.58 -0.77
C GLY A 74 -4.91 -8.19 0.70
N THR A 75 -5.36 -6.97 1.03
CA THR A 75 -5.53 -6.51 2.42
C THR A 75 -6.48 -7.42 3.19
N VAL A 76 -7.61 -7.80 2.58
CA VAL A 76 -8.60 -8.69 3.20
C VAL A 76 -8.03 -10.09 3.40
N LEU A 77 -7.30 -10.61 2.42
CA LEU A 77 -6.67 -11.92 2.52
C LEU A 77 -5.63 -11.95 3.65
N ARG A 78 -4.89 -10.85 3.84
CA ARG A 78 -3.96 -10.70 4.96
C ARG A 78 -4.68 -10.82 6.31
N ASP A 79 -5.78 -10.10 6.49
CA ASP A 79 -6.55 -10.15 7.73
C ASP A 79 -7.10 -11.56 7.98
N VAL A 80 -7.63 -12.21 6.93
CA VAL A 80 -8.11 -13.60 7.01
C VAL A 80 -6.99 -14.54 7.44
N LEU A 81 -5.83 -14.49 6.80
CA LEU A 81 -4.71 -15.38 7.10
C LEU A 81 -4.13 -15.14 8.49
N MET A 82 -4.01 -13.89 8.93
CA MET A 82 -3.48 -13.57 10.25
C MET A 82 -4.41 -14.00 11.40
N HIS A 83 -5.71 -14.16 11.15
CA HIS A 83 -6.69 -14.59 12.15
C HIS A 83 -7.06 -16.08 12.08
N HIS A 84 -7.15 -16.65 10.87
CA HIS A 84 -7.68 -18.01 10.69
C HIS A 84 -6.62 -19.07 10.42
N LEU A 85 -5.39 -18.69 10.02
CA LEU A 85 -4.30 -19.65 9.94
C LEU A 85 -3.82 -19.96 11.37
N PRO A 86 -3.84 -21.22 11.82
CA PRO A 86 -3.41 -21.54 13.18
C PRO A 86 -1.94 -21.14 13.40
N ALA A 87 -1.62 -20.53 14.54
CA ALA A 87 -0.29 -19.97 14.82
C ALA A 87 0.89 -20.97 14.67
N GLY A 88 0.63 -22.28 14.85
CA GLY A 88 1.63 -23.35 14.67
C GLY A 88 1.60 -24.02 13.29
N HIS A 89 0.79 -23.51 12.35
CA HIS A 89 0.61 -24.13 11.04
C HIS A 89 1.86 -23.92 10.15
N PRO A 90 2.36 -24.95 9.46
CA PRO A 90 3.56 -24.84 8.63
C PRO A 90 3.41 -23.84 7.47
N GLY A 91 2.18 -23.53 7.06
CA GLY A 91 1.88 -22.50 6.05
C GLY A 91 2.36 -21.09 6.41
N HIS A 92 2.75 -20.82 7.65
CA HIS A 92 3.47 -19.57 7.96
C HIS A 92 4.87 -19.51 7.32
N GLN A 93 5.50 -20.65 7.01
CA GLN A 93 6.87 -20.73 6.51
C GLN A 93 6.97 -21.40 5.13
N GLU A 94 6.06 -22.33 4.85
CA GLU A 94 6.09 -23.18 3.66
C GLU A 94 4.92 -22.90 2.72
N TRP A 95 5.23 -22.51 1.48
CA TRP A 95 4.22 -22.17 0.48
C TRP A 95 3.29 -23.33 0.16
N THR A 96 3.84 -24.55 0.03
CA THR A 96 3.02 -25.73 -0.29
C THR A 96 1.93 -25.97 0.75
N ASP A 97 2.23 -25.74 2.04
CA ASP A 97 1.26 -25.90 3.11
C ASP A 97 0.26 -24.75 3.19
N LEU A 98 0.70 -23.50 2.95
CA LEU A 98 -0.20 -22.35 2.86
C LEU A 98 -1.19 -22.51 1.68
N ARG A 99 -0.67 -22.85 0.51
CA ARG A 99 -1.45 -23.09 -0.70
C ARG A 99 -2.47 -24.22 -0.49
N ARG A 100 -2.05 -25.32 0.16
CA ARG A 100 -2.95 -26.43 0.49
C ARG A 100 -4.07 -25.96 1.41
N TRP A 101 -3.74 -25.24 2.47
CA TRP A 101 -4.73 -24.73 3.42
C TRP A 101 -5.76 -23.80 2.75
N LEU A 102 -5.31 -22.92 1.85
CA LEU A 102 -6.19 -22.08 1.03
C LEU A 102 -7.11 -22.90 0.09
N ALA A 103 -6.57 -23.97 -0.50
CA ALA A 103 -7.33 -24.85 -1.38
C ALA A 103 -8.40 -25.67 -0.63
N GLU A 104 -8.17 -25.95 0.65
CA GLU A 104 -9.06 -26.70 1.53
C GLU A 104 -10.15 -25.86 2.20
N TRP A 105 -10.20 -24.55 1.93
CA TRP A 105 -11.32 -23.71 2.36
C TRP A 105 -12.66 -24.28 1.90
N SER A 106 -13.59 -24.44 2.84
CA SER A 106 -14.94 -24.86 2.50
C SER A 106 -15.66 -23.81 1.66
N ASP A 107 -16.68 -24.23 0.92
CA ASP A 107 -17.52 -23.32 0.14
C ASP A 107 -18.20 -22.30 1.07
N GLU A 108 -18.60 -22.72 2.28
CA GLU A 108 -19.22 -21.84 3.26
C GLU A 108 -18.26 -20.80 3.83
N PHE A 109 -17.02 -21.20 4.14
CA PHE A 109 -16.02 -20.25 4.61
C PHE A 109 -15.65 -19.26 3.50
N THR A 110 -15.54 -19.74 2.25
CA THR A 110 -15.26 -18.90 1.09
C THR A 110 -16.34 -17.82 0.90
N HIS A 111 -17.63 -18.17 1.03
CA HIS A 111 -18.71 -17.16 1.00
C HIS A 111 -18.57 -16.12 2.12
N GLY A 112 -18.18 -16.54 3.32
CA GLY A 112 -17.91 -15.64 4.44
C GLY A 112 -16.79 -14.65 4.12
N VAL A 113 -15.68 -15.14 3.56
CA VAL A 113 -14.53 -14.32 3.14
C VAL A 113 -14.91 -13.32 2.03
N ILE A 114 -15.68 -13.74 1.03
CA ILE A 114 -16.19 -12.85 -0.03
C ILE A 114 -17.09 -11.76 0.57
N ALA A 115 -17.99 -12.13 1.48
CA ALA A 115 -18.90 -11.18 2.13
C ALA A 115 -18.14 -10.15 2.96
N TRP A 116 -17.15 -10.61 3.72
CA TRP A 116 -16.25 -9.74 4.46
C TRP A 116 -15.49 -8.77 3.55
N GLY A 117 -14.95 -9.27 2.45
CA GLY A 117 -14.20 -8.44 1.50
C GLY A 117 -15.03 -7.36 0.82
N VAL A 118 -16.23 -7.71 0.33
CA VAL A 118 -17.17 -6.74 -0.25
C VAL A 118 -17.56 -5.67 0.77
N ASP A 119 -17.88 -6.06 2.00
CA ASP A 119 -18.22 -5.12 3.07
C ASP A 119 -17.03 -4.21 3.44
N ALA A 120 -15.82 -4.76 3.52
CA ALA A 120 -14.61 -3.99 3.81
C ALA A 120 -14.37 -2.90 2.76
N VAL A 121 -14.52 -3.21 1.47
CA VAL A 121 -14.42 -2.22 0.38
C VAL A 121 -15.52 -1.17 0.50
N MET A 122 -16.77 -1.57 0.77
CA MET A 122 -17.88 -0.64 0.90
C MET A 122 -17.77 0.28 2.12
N ARG A 123 -17.06 -0.14 3.18
CA ARG A 123 -16.74 0.69 4.35
C ARG A 123 -15.50 1.56 4.17
N TYR A 124 -14.72 1.36 3.11
CA TYR A 124 -13.50 2.13 2.90
C TYR A 124 -13.79 3.64 2.84
N GLY A 125 -13.04 4.42 3.61
CA GLY A 125 -13.22 5.87 3.74
C GLY A 125 -14.47 6.33 4.51
N LYS A 126 -15.25 5.40 5.10
CA LYS A 126 -16.41 5.72 5.94
C LYS A 126 -16.04 5.61 7.43
N PRO A 127 -16.78 6.29 8.34
CA PRO A 127 -16.62 6.09 9.78
C PRO A 127 -16.78 4.60 10.14
N GLN A 128 -15.80 4.06 10.87
CA GLN A 128 -15.85 2.66 11.32
C GLN A 128 -16.81 2.51 12.50
N PRO A 129 -17.59 1.42 12.57
CA PRO A 129 -18.38 1.11 13.75
C PRO A 129 -17.47 0.76 14.94
N ASP A 130 -18.00 0.94 16.15
CA ASP A 130 -17.35 0.62 17.42
C ASP A 130 -18.17 -0.45 18.18
N PRO A 131 -17.65 -1.67 18.40
CA PRO A 131 -16.30 -2.12 18.07
C PRO A 131 -16.08 -2.29 16.56
N LYS A 132 -14.82 -2.10 16.13
CA LYS A 132 -14.42 -2.34 14.74
C LYS A 132 -14.58 -3.83 14.42
N PRO A 133 -15.28 -4.20 13.34
CA PRO A 133 -15.38 -5.59 12.91
C PRO A 133 -13.99 -6.13 12.62
N THR A 134 -13.74 -7.40 12.96
CA THR A 134 -12.47 -8.10 12.74
C THR A 134 -12.65 -9.28 11.79
N ALA A 135 -11.59 -9.65 11.06
CA ALA A 135 -11.62 -10.87 10.26
C ALA A 135 -11.80 -12.13 11.11
N ALA A 136 -11.52 -12.09 12.41
CA ALA A 136 -11.81 -13.20 13.32
C ALA A 136 -13.32 -13.55 13.38
N ASP A 137 -14.20 -12.59 13.08
CA ASP A 137 -15.66 -12.76 13.13
C ASP A 137 -16.27 -13.35 11.85
N ILE A 138 -15.44 -13.72 10.86
CA ILE A 138 -15.92 -14.30 9.60
C ILE A 138 -16.64 -15.62 9.86
N ALA A 139 -17.97 -15.58 9.73
CA ALA A 139 -18.82 -16.74 9.86
C ALA A 139 -18.97 -17.49 8.52
N PRO A 140 -18.98 -18.84 8.52
CA PRO A 140 -19.34 -19.62 7.34
C PRO A 140 -20.77 -19.32 6.89
N LEU A 141 -20.97 -19.20 5.58
CA LEU A 141 -22.28 -18.92 4.97
C LEU A 141 -22.65 -19.99 3.94
N SER A 142 -23.79 -20.65 4.13
CA SER A 142 -24.27 -21.68 3.18
C SER A 142 -24.55 -21.16 1.77
N GLN A 143 -24.79 -19.86 1.64
CA GLN A 143 -25.00 -19.17 0.36
C GLN A 143 -24.41 -17.76 0.41
N PRO A 144 -24.11 -17.14 -0.75
CA PRO A 144 -23.67 -15.75 -0.78
C PRO A 144 -24.66 -14.81 -0.12
N SER A 145 -24.15 -13.91 0.73
CA SER A 145 -24.98 -13.01 1.53
C SER A 145 -25.81 -12.06 0.63
N PRO A 146 -26.98 -11.60 1.10
CA PRO A 146 -27.77 -10.61 0.37
C PRO A 146 -26.99 -9.30 0.11
N ALA A 147 -26.07 -8.93 1.01
CA ALA A 147 -25.22 -7.76 0.86
C ALA A 147 -24.26 -7.92 -0.33
N VAL A 148 -23.60 -9.08 -0.49
CA VAL A 148 -22.72 -9.35 -1.64
C VAL A 148 -23.49 -9.27 -2.96
N ARG A 149 -24.70 -9.82 -3.01
CA ARG A 149 -25.54 -9.76 -4.22
C ARG A 149 -25.97 -8.35 -4.59
N ARG A 150 -26.17 -7.49 -3.59
CA ARG A 150 -26.56 -6.08 -3.77
C ARG A 150 -25.37 -5.20 -4.15
N ASP A 151 -24.27 -5.32 -3.41
CA ASP A 151 -23.15 -4.36 -3.45
C ASP A 151 -21.98 -4.86 -4.31
N GLY A 152 -21.93 -6.16 -4.61
CA GLY A 152 -20.81 -6.77 -5.35
C GLY A 152 -20.57 -6.14 -6.71
N VAL A 153 -21.62 -5.82 -7.47
CA VAL A 153 -21.48 -5.10 -8.76
C VAL A 153 -20.86 -3.71 -8.55
N GLU A 154 -21.24 -3.00 -7.49
CA GLU A 154 -20.69 -1.67 -7.20
C GLU A 154 -19.20 -1.76 -6.84
N VAL A 155 -18.82 -2.74 -6.01
CA VAL A 155 -17.41 -3.03 -5.70
C VAL A 155 -16.63 -3.30 -6.99
N LEU A 156 -17.11 -4.21 -7.84
CA LEU A 156 -16.42 -4.54 -9.09
C LEU A 156 -16.27 -3.31 -10.01
N ARG A 157 -17.31 -2.47 -10.13
CA ARG A 157 -17.24 -1.24 -10.93
C ARG A 157 -16.29 -0.20 -10.35
N ALA A 158 -16.29 0.00 -9.03
CA ALA A 158 -15.39 0.94 -8.36
C ALA A 158 -13.91 0.58 -8.59
N TRP A 159 -13.65 -0.71 -8.87
CA TRP A 159 -12.35 -1.27 -9.15
C TRP A 159 -12.04 -1.43 -10.65
N GLY A 160 -12.90 -0.88 -11.52
CA GLY A 160 -12.70 -0.88 -12.97
C GLY A 160 -12.90 -2.23 -13.65
N VAL A 161 -13.50 -3.22 -12.96
CA VAL A 161 -13.79 -4.54 -13.54
C VAL A 161 -14.80 -4.37 -14.68
N ARG A 162 -14.43 -4.83 -15.88
CA ARG A 162 -15.30 -4.82 -17.06
C ARG A 162 -16.40 -5.88 -16.91
N ASN A 163 -17.59 -5.61 -17.45
CA ASN A 163 -18.74 -6.51 -17.37
C ASN A 163 -19.06 -6.94 -15.93
N ALA A 164 -19.03 -6.00 -14.98
CA ALA A 164 -19.15 -6.25 -13.55
C ALA A 164 -20.37 -7.12 -13.17
N GLU A 165 -21.50 -6.95 -13.84
CA GLU A 165 -22.71 -7.76 -13.64
C GLU A 165 -22.52 -9.24 -13.99
N GLU A 166 -21.81 -9.51 -15.08
CA GLU A 166 -21.49 -10.87 -15.52
C GLU A 166 -20.42 -11.48 -14.62
N ARG A 167 -19.33 -10.73 -14.37
CA ARG A 167 -18.21 -11.12 -13.52
C ARG A 167 -18.60 -11.32 -12.05
N LEU A 168 -19.73 -10.76 -11.60
CA LEU A 168 -20.25 -11.03 -10.25
C LEU A 168 -20.55 -12.52 -10.06
N GLY A 169 -21.00 -13.23 -11.09
CA GLY A 169 -21.26 -14.66 -11.02
C GLY A 169 -20.03 -15.48 -10.59
N GLU A 170 -18.85 -15.09 -11.04
CA GLU A 170 -17.58 -15.72 -10.68
C GLU A 170 -17.18 -15.45 -9.22
N LEU A 171 -17.49 -14.25 -8.72
CA LEU A 171 -17.28 -13.91 -7.32
C LEU A 171 -18.23 -14.69 -6.41
N LEU A 172 -19.46 -14.97 -6.88
CA LEU A 172 -20.47 -15.72 -6.12
C LEU A 172 -20.24 -17.24 -6.13
N ASP A 173 -19.41 -17.77 -7.03
CA ASP A 173 -19.04 -19.18 -7.07
C ASP A 173 -17.74 -19.40 -6.27
N PRO A 174 -17.80 -20.07 -5.12
CA PRO A 174 -16.64 -20.23 -4.24
C PRO A 174 -15.52 -21.07 -4.89
N ARG A 175 -15.83 -21.97 -5.82
CA ARG A 175 -14.82 -22.79 -6.50
C ARG A 175 -14.08 -21.97 -7.54
N VAL A 176 -14.82 -21.16 -8.31
CA VAL A 176 -14.22 -20.24 -9.29
C VAL A 176 -13.38 -19.20 -8.57
N PHE A 177 -13.89 -18.61 -7.48
CA PHE A 177 -13.14 -17.68 -6.64
C PHE A 177 -11.83 -18.29 -6.11
N ARG A 178 -11.88 -19.47 -5.48
CA ARG A 178 -10.68 -20.14 -4.95
C ARG A 178 -9.69 -20.48 -6.05
N ALA A 179 -10.16 -20.99 -7.19
CA ALA A 179 -9.29 -21.32 -8.31
C ALA A 179 -8.55 -20.07 -8.85
N ALA A 180 -9.27 -18.97 -9.06
CA ALA A 180 -8.68 -17.71 -9.51
C ALA A 180 -7.71 -17.11 -8.47
N LEU A 181 -8.05 -17.19 -7.18
CA LEU A 181 -7.16 -16.76 -6.10
C LEU A 181 -5.86 -17.58 -6.12
N LEU A 182 -5.96 -18.91 -6.12
CA LEU A 182 -4.78 -19.78 -6.12
C LEU A 182 -3.92 -19.59 -7.36
N ARG A 183 -4.52 -19.46 -8.56
CA ARG A 183 -3.77 -19.16 -9.79
C ARG A 183 -2.99 -17.85 -9.69
N LEU A 184 -3.59 -16.79 -9.14
CA LEU A 184 -2.90 -15.52 -8.93
C LEU A 184 -1.74 -15.67 -7.95
N LEU A 185 -1.97 -16.32 -6.81
CA LEU A 185 -0.94 -16.47 -5.79
C LEU A 185 0.20 -17.40 -6.25
N ASP A 186 -0.11 -18.48 -6.97
CA ASP A 186 0.88 -19.35 -7.62
C ASP A 186 1.75 -18.52 -8.59
N ALA A 187 1.15 -17.66 -9.42
CA ALA A 187 1.90 -16.81 -10.34
C ALA A 187 2.80 -15.78 -9.64
N ILE A 188 2.34 -15.21 -8.51
CA ILE A 188 3.16 -14.31 -7.67
C ILE A 188 4.31 -15.07 -7.02
N TRP A 189 4.02 -16.26 -6.49
CA TRP A 189 5.00 -17.14 -5.85
C TRP A 189 6.11 -17.52 -6.83
N ASP A 190 5.73 -18.12 -7.95
CA ASP A 190 6.65 -18.64 -8.95
C ASP A 190 7.41 -17.51 -9.68
N GLY A 191 6.79 -16.34 -9.84
CA GLY A 191 7.38 -15.23 -10.58
C GLY A 191 8.51 -14.53 -9.83
N TRP A 192 8.46 -14.44 -8.50
CA TRP A 192 9.47 -13.73 -7.72
C TRP A 192 9.51 -14.11 -6.24
N LEU A 193 8.34 -14.33 -5.62
CA LEU A 193 8.28 -14.40 -4.16
C LEU A 193 8.96 -15.65 -3.59
N ASP A 194 8.96 -16.79 -4.27
CA ASP A 194 9.71 -17.99 -3.83
C ASP A 194 11.19 -17.67 -3.64
N ARG A 195 11.81 -17.09 -4.67
CA ARG A 195 13.21 -16.69 -4.64
C ARG A 195 13.46 -15.64 -3.57
N ALA A 196 12.67 -14.57 -3.56
CA ALA A 196 12.85 -13.47 -2.61
C ALA A 196 12.68 -13.93 -1.15
N TRP A 197 11.71 -14.82 -0.90
CA TRP A 197 11.50 -15.44 0.42
C TRP A 197 12.71 -16.27 0.83
N ARG A 198 13.15 -17.22 -0.01
CA ARG A 198 14.29 -18.11 0.31
C ARG A 198 15.59 -17.36 0.51
N GLU A 199 15.87 -16.37 -0.34
CA GLU A 199 17.10 -15.58 -0.27
C GLU A 199 17.16 -14.67 0.97
N SER A 200 16.01 -14.21 1.47
CA SER A 200 15.94 -13.30 2.62
C SER A 200 15.58 -13.96 3.95
N LEU A 201 15.10 -15.21 3.96
CA LEU A 201 14.54 -15.85 5.16
C LEU A 201 15.51 -15.91 6.34
N ASP A 202 16.76 -16.33 6.09
CA ASP A 202 17.76 -16.44 7.15
C ASP A 202 18.13 -15.07 7.73
N GLU A 203 18.20 -14.04 6.88
CA GLU A 203 18.43 -12.66 7.32
C GLU A 203 17.25 -12.13 8.15
N MET A 204 16.02 -12.34 7.67
CA MET A 204 14.81 -11.93 8.39
C MET A 204 14.77 -12.59 9.78
N ARG A 205 15.07 -13.89 9.88
CA ARG A 205 15.16 -14.60 11.16
C ARG A 205 16.30 -14.10 12.04
N ALA A 206 17.47 -13.81 11.46
CA ALA A 206 18.59 -13.26 12.20
C ALA A 206 18.26 -11.89 12.82
N VAL A 207 17.52 -11.05 12.11
CA VAL A 207 17.04 -9.74 12.62
C VAL A 207 16.09 -9.92 13.78
N VAL A 208 15.13 -10.85 13.68
CA VAL A 208 14.21 -11.20 14.78
C VAL A 208 14.99 -11.67 16.00
N ALA A 209 15.92 -12.61 15.82
CA ALA A 209 16.72 -13.17 16.90
C ALA A 209 17.67 -12.14 17.56
N ALA A 210 18.17 -11.18 16.79
CA ALA A 210 19.06 -10.13 17.28
C ALA A 210 18.32 -8.95 17.93
N THR A 211 17.00 -8.85 17.79
CA THR A 211 16.23 -7.72 18.31
C THR A 211 16.13 -7.80 19.84
N PRO A 212 16.65 -6.80 20.59
CA PRO A 212 16.53 -6.76 22.04
C PRO A 212 15.08 -6.48 22.47
N PRO A 213 14.70 -6.79 23.74
CA PRO A 213 13.38 -6.42 24.24
C PRO A 213 13.17 -4.88 24.20
N PRO A 214 11.90 -4.42 24.09
CA PRO A 214 11.58 -3.00 24.09
C PRO A 214 12.15 -2.27 25.32
N PRO A 215 12.83 -1.13 25.15
CA PRO A 215 13.30 -0.32 26.27
C PRO A 215 12.13 0.14 27.16
N PRO A 216 12.35 0.35 28.47
CA PRO A 216 11.33 0.89 29.36
C PRO A 216 10.77 2.24 28.85
N GLY A 217 9.45 2.36 28.77
CA GLY A 217 8.78 3.57 28.27
C GLY A 217 8.83 3.76 26.76
N CYS A 218 9.31 2.77 25.99
CA CYS A 218 9.28 2.80 24.54
C CYS A 218 7.84 2.84 24.02
N GLY A 219 7.52 3.87 23.22
CA GLY A 219 6.25 3.97 22.48
C GLY A 219 6.25 3.13 21.20
N GLY A 220 5.09 3.05 20.55
CA GLY A 220 4.92 2.25 19.33
C GLY A 220 5.75 2.77 18.15
N ALA A 221 5.77 4.08 17.92
CA ALA A 221 6.53 4.68 16.82
C ALA A 221 8.05 4.60 17.07
N GLN A 222 8.46 4.72 18.33
CA GLN A 222 9.85 4.50 18.74
C GLN A 222 10.27 3.05 18.51
N TRP A 223 9.39 2.09 18.83
CA TRP A 223 9.66 0.68 18.63
C TRP A 223 9.84 0.32 17.15
N ILE A 224 8.95 0.82 16.28
CA ILE A 224 9.11 0.71 14.82
C ILE A 224 10.49 1.23 14.40
N SER A 225 10.87 2.41 14.87
CA SER A 225 12.15 3.03 14.51
C SER A 225 13.36 2.24 14.98
N LEU A 226 13.29 1.64 16.17
CA LEU A 226 14.38 0.83 16.74
C LEU A 226 14.55 -0.50 16.00
N VAL A 227 13.45 -1.17 15.65
CA VAL A 227 13.50 -2.48 14.98
C VAL A 227 13.84 -2.34 13.50
N THR A 228 13.24 -1.36 12.82
CA THR A 228 13.30 -1.27 11.35
C THR A 228 14.37 -0.30 10.84
N GLY A 229 14.84 0.63 11.69
CA GLY A 229 15.66 1.77 11.27
C GLY A 229 14.90 2.82 10.46
N LEU A 230 13.59 2.65 10.25
CA LEU A 230 12.73 3.55 9.50
C LEU A 230 11.84 4.37 10.43
N ARG A 231 11.59 5.63 10.07
CA ARG A 231 10.64 6.46 10.81
C ARG A 231 9.27 6.33 10.17
N PRO A 232 8.23 5.91 10.91
CA PRO A 232 6.86 5.95 10.40
C PRO A 232 6.43 7.39 10.12
N ASP A 233 5.56 7.58 9.15
CA ASP A 233 4.91 8.88 8.93
C ASP A 233 3.99 9.25 10.10
N GLU A 234 3.46 10.47 10.11
CA GLU A 234 2.64 10.97 11.21
C GLU A 234 1.38 10.14 11.45
N GLN A 235 0.75 9.63 10.39
CA GLN A 235 -0.45 8.82 10.50
C GLN A 235 -0.13 7.45 11.11
N TYR A 236 0.93 6.79 10.61
CA TYR A 236 1.39 5.50 11.11
C TYR A 236 1.92 5.61 12.54
N ALA A 237 2.64 6.68 12.87
CA ALA A 237 3.10 6.95 14.22
C ALA A 237 1.91 7.13 15.18
N ALA A 238 0.91 7.92 14.80
CA ALA A 238 -0.26 8.14 15.63
C ALA A 238 -1.09 6.86 15.83
N GLU A 239 -1.12 5.96 14.84
CA GLU A 239 -1.77 4.65 14.98
C GLU A 239 -0.96 3.70 15.87
N ALA A 240 0.35 3.63 15.67
CA ALA A 240 1.26 2.85 16.49
C ALA A 240 1.24 3.26 17.98
N GLU A 241 1.13 4.55 18.28
CA GLU A 241 1.03 5.04 19.67
C GLU A 241 -0.34 4.76 20.32
N ARG A 242 -1.38 4.46 19.52
CA ARG A 242 -2.70 4.06 20.04
C ARG A 242 -2.84 2.54 20.19
N ALA A 243 -1.92 1.77 19.63
CA ALA A 243 -1.98 0.32 19.64
C ALA A 243 -1.93 -0.23 21.07
N THR A 244 -2.81 -1.17 21.41
CA THR A 244 -2.71 -1.97 22.64
C THR A 244 -1.66 -3.06 22.50
N GLU A 245 -1.53 -3.61 21.29
CA GLU A 245 -0.48 -4.53 20.89
C GLU A 245 0.06 -4.12 19.52
N LEU A 246 1.39 -4.05 19.41
CA LEU A 246 2.08 -3.76 18.17
C LEU A 246 3.16 -4.80 17.91
N VAL A 247 3.07 -5.43 16.74
CA VAL A 247 3.96 -6.48 16.29
C VAL A 247 4.66 -6.05 15.01
N VAL A 248 5.99 -6.01 15.06
CA VAL A 248 6.83 -5.72 13.89
C VAL A 248 7.24 -7.05 13.25
N MET A 249 7.11 -7.20 11.94
CA MET A 249 7.40 -8.46 11.24
C MET A 249 8.22 -8.20 9.96
N PRO A 250 9.35 -8.88 9.77
CA PRO A 250 10.11 -8.75 8.54
C PRO A 250 9.41 -9.43 7.36
N THR A 251 9.48 -8.79 6.19
CA THR A 251 8.91 -9.25 4.92
C THR A 251 9.74 -8.72 3.74
N PRO A 252 9.96 -9.50 2.67
CA PRO A 252 10.67 -9.00 1.49
C PRO A 252 9.84 -7.99 0.67
N GLY A 253 10.50 -7.19 -0.15
CA GLY A 253 9.87 -6.35 -1.19
C GLY A 253 9.33 -4.97 -0.76
N LEU A 254 9.39 -4.62 0.52
CA LEU A 254 8.98 -3.29 0.98
C LEU A 254 10.09 -2.25 0.88
N GLY A 255 11.34 -2.65 0.62
CA GLY A 255 12.47 -1.71 0.49
C GLY A 255 12.56 -0.81 1.72
N ARG A 256 12.48 0.51 1.54
CA ARG A 256 12.50 1.51 2.64
C ARG A 256 11.11 1.93 3.11
N SER A 257 10.06 1.24 2.68
CA SER A 257 8.68 1.51 3.06
C SER A 257 8.24 0.60 4.21
N LEU A 258 7.19 1.02 4.91
CA LEU A 258 6.50 0.23 5.92
C LEU A 258 5.10 -0.11 5.41
N SER A 259 4.59 -1.29 5.76
CA SER A 259 3.16 -1.61 5.60
C SER A 259 2.55 -1.77 6.99
N LEU A 260 1.70 -0.82 7.38
CA LEU A 260 0.99 -0.85 8.66
C LEU A 260 -0.47 -1.24 8.42
N PHE A 261 -0.99 -2.14 9.24
CA PHE A 261 -2.41 -2.46 9.28
C PHE A 261 -2.84 -2.82 10.70
N THR A 262 -4.09 -2.50 11.01
CA THR A 262 -4.65 -2.65 12.35
C THR A 262 -5.99 -3.34 12.26
N ASP A 263 -6.10 -4.46 12.98
CA ASP A 263 -7.38 -5.05 13.34
C ASP A 263 -7.51 -5.02 14.86
N GLN A 264 -7.22 -6.14 15.53
CA GLN A 264 -7.06 -6.20 17.00
C GLN A 264 -5.62 -5.92 17.45
N THR A 265 -4.67 -6.38 16.64
CA THR A 265 -3.23 -6.16 16.79
C THR A 265 -2.80 -5.20 15.69
N THR A 266 -1.91 -4.26 16.02
CA THR A 266 -1.27 -3.40 15.01
C THR A 266 -0.05 -4.12 14.46
N TRP A 267 -0.06 -4.44 13.18
CA TRP A 267 1.04 -5.12 12.51
C TRP A 267 1.82 -4.12 11.66
N VAL A 268 3.14 -4.22 11.72
CA VAL A 268 4.05 -3.40 10.93
C VAL A 268 5.01 -4.31 10.18
N LEU A 269 4.84 -4.36 8.86
CA LEU A 269 5.72 -5.11 7.99
C LEU A 269 6.85 -4.21 7.47
N PHE A 270 8.06 -4.76 7.38
CA PHE A 270 9.24 -4.06 6.89
C PHE A 270 10.21 -5.00 6.18
N THR A 271 11.01 -4.50 5.25
CA THR A 271 12.17 -5.26 4.72
C THR A 271 13.41 -4.93 5.54
N PRO A 272 14.10 -5.93 6.13
CA PRO A 272 15.38 -5.69 6.76
C PRO A 272 16.34 -4.98 5.80
N GLN A 273 16.98 -3.93 6.29
CA GLN A 273 18.00 -3.24 5.51
C GLN A 273 19.31 -3.98 5.72
N HIS A 274 19.79 -4.66 4.68
CA HIS A 274 21.17 -5.11 4.64
C HIS A 274 22.04 -3.85 4.58
N GLU A 275 22.61 -3.39 5.70
CA GLU A 275 23.89 -2.72 5.58
C GLU A 275 24.88 -3.82 5.15
N PRO A 276 25.44 -3.79 3.93
CA PRO A 276 26.52 -4.70 3.62
C PRO A 276 27.59 -4.45 4.68
N ARG A 277 27.89 -5.48 5.47
CA ARG A 277 29.01 -5.48 6.41
C ARG A 277 30.21 -4.91 5.65
N THR A 278 30.61 -3.69 5.99
CA THR A 278 31.87 -3.13 5.53
C THR A 278 32.93 -4.20 5.84
N PRO A 279 33.62 -4.78 4.84
CA PRO A 279 34.79 -5.56 5.16
C PRO A 279 35.72 -4.60 5.89
N GLU A 280 36.20 -5.08 7.02
CA GLU A 280 37.11 -4.37 7.92
C GLU A 280 38.03 -3.43 7.14
N ARG A 281 38.08 -2.17 7.58
CA ARG A 281 39.11 -1.22 7.19
C ARG A 281 40.49 -1.82 7.51
N THR A 282 40.99 -2.67 6.62
CA THR A 282 42.43 -2.89 6.51
C THR A 282 42.96 -1.62 5.88
N THR A 283 43.51 -0.76 6.72
CA THR A 283 44.23 0.44 6.36
C THR A 283 45.50 0.08 5.60
N ALA A 284 45.38 -0.39 4.37
CA ALA A 284 46.48 -0.41 3.41
C ALA A 284 46.44 0.92 2.64
N ARG A 285 47.28 1.87 3.07
CA ARG A 285 47.61 3.07 2.28
C ARG A 285 48.21 2.62 0.95
N LEU A 286 47.49 2.84 -0.15
CA LEU A 286 48.08 2.86 -1.49
C LEU A 286 47.54 4.07 -2.27
N GLY A 287 48.40 5.10 -2.36
CA GLY A 287 48.53 6.01 -3.51
C GLY A 287 47.40 7.02 -3.80
N PRO A 288 47.75 8.23 -4.29
CA PRO A 288 46.78 9.18 -4.82
C PRO A 288 46.48 8.81 -6.27
N GLY A 289 45.33 8.18 -6.52
CA GLY A 289 44.97 7.82 -7.89
C GLY A 289 43.71 6.99 -7.99
N ARG A 290 42.58 7.68 -8.19
CA ARG A 290 41.38 7.20 -8.88
C ARG A 290 40.65 6.00 -8.23
N TRP A 291 39.68 6.32 -7.38
CA TRP A 291 38.57 5.42 -7.09
C TRP A 291 37.58 5.48 -8.26
N VAL A 292 37.46 4.39 -9.02
CA VAL A 292 36.32 4.15 -9.91
C VAL A 292 35.46 3.12 -9.20
N GLY A 293 34.38 3.60 -8.60
CA GLY A 293 33.40 2.84 -7.85
C GLY A 293 32.16 3.71 -7.66
N THR A 294 31.69 4.30 -8.76
CA THR A 294 30.45 5.08 -8.80
C THR A 294 29.29 4.11 -8.81
N SER A 295 28.82 3.72 -7.63
CA SER A 295 27.37 3.55 -7.46
C SER A 295 26.79 4.95 -7.68
N GLU A 296 26.29 5.20 -8.89
CA GLU A 296 25.51 6.39 -9.20
C GLU A 296 24.24 6.35 -8.35
N ARG A 297 24.34 6.91 -7.15
CA ARG A 297 23.20 7.43 -6.41
C ARG A 297 22.57 8.47 -7.34
N THR A 298 21.44 8.16 -7.95
CA THR A 298 20.57 9.20 -8.49
C THR A 298 20.33 10.18 -7.34
N GLY A 299 20.76 11.43 -7.49
CA GLY A 299 20.86 12.44 -6.42
C GLY A 299 19.52 12.92 -5.86
N ILE A 300 18.47 12.12 -5.95
CA ILE A 300 17.12 12.47 -5.59
C ILE A 300 16.84 11.98 -4.17
N SER A 301 16.86 12.88 -3.20
CA SER A 301 16.39 12.55 -1.86
C SER A 301 14.88 12.24 -1.89
N VAL A 302 14.43 11.27 -1.08
CA VAL A 302 13.00 10.91 -0.93
C VAL A 302 12.13 12.13 -0.57
N GLY A 303 12.69 13.12 0.13
CA GLY A 303 12.03 14.40 0.40
C GLY A 303 11.78 15.25 -0.86
N ARG A 304 12.65 15.18 -1.87
CA ARG A 304 12.44 15.84 -3.18
C ARG A 304 11.39 15.12 -4.02
N LEU A 305 11.27 13.79 -3.90
CA LEU A 305 10.20 13.02 -4.56
C LEU A 305 8.82 13.33 -3.95
N GLY A 306 8.74 13.46 -2.62
CA GLY A 306 7.51 13.86 -1.95
C GLY A 306 6.99 15.24 -2.36
N ALA A 307 7.91 16.18 -2.66
CA ALA A 307 7.56 17.49 -3.21
C ALA A 307 7.15 17.44 -4.69
N LEU A 308 7.68 16.47 -5.46
CA LEU A 308 7.44 16.35 -6.90
C LEU A 308 6.14 15.58 -7.24
N ALA A 309 5.75 14.61 -6.42
CA ALA A 309 4.63 13.72 -6.69
C ALA A 309 3.27 14.44 -6.91
N PRO A 310 2.89 15.46 -6.12
CA PRO A 310 1.64 16.20 -6.37
C PRO A 310 1.64 16.92 -7.72
N ALA A 311 2.78 17.50 -8.13
CA ALA A 311 2.94 18.16 -9.41
C ALA A 311 2.86 17.16 -10.58
N MET A 312 3.52 16.01 -10.46
CA MET A 312 3.50 14.97 -11.49
C MET A 312 2.11 14.35 -11.65
N HIS A 313 1.41 14.07 -10.54
CA HIS A 313 0.04 13.56 -10.57
C HIS A 313 -0.94 14.59 -11.18
N ALA A 314 -0.76 15.87 -10.86
CA ALA A 314 -1.56 16.94 -11.43
C ALA A 314 -1.32 17.13 -12.93
N LEU A 315 -0.06 17.05 -13.39
CA LEU A 315 0.30 17.26 -14.79
C LEU A 315 0.16 16.00 -15.67
N GLY A 316 0.06 14.81 -15.07
CA GLY A 316 -0.09 13.53 -15.79
C GLY A 316 -1.45 13.32 -16.48
N ASP A 317 -2.44 14.18 -16.23
CA ASP A 317 -3.74 14.13 -16.93
C ASP A 317 -3.72 15.06 -18.14
N ARG A 318 -4.14 14.51 -19.29
CA ARG A 318 -4.15 15.21 -20.58
C ARG A 318 -4.95 16.52 -20.57
N THR A 319 -6.09 16.56 -19.87
CA THR A 319 -6.94 17.75 -19.79
C THR A 319 -6.32 18.81 -18.90
N ARG A 320 -5.74 18.39 -17.76
CA ARG A 320 -5.02 19.29 -16.84
C ARG A 320 -3.80 19.90 -17.50
N LEU A 321 -3.03 19.10 -18.24
CA LEU A 321 -1.88 19.59 -19.00
C LEU A 321 -2.31 20.59 -20.09
N ALA A 322 -3.39 20.31 -20.82
CA ALA A 322 -3.94 21.23 -21.82
C ALA A 322 -4.37 22.57 -21.20
N ILE A 323 -5.03 22.55 -20.03
CA ILE A 323 -5.38 23.76 -19.27
C ILE A 323 -4.13 24.57 -18.91
N VAL A 324 -3.11 23.92 -18.34
CA VAL A 324 -1.87 24.59 -17.90
C VAL A 324 -1.13 25.20 -19.09
N LEU A 325 -0.96 24.46 -20.19
CA LEU A 325 -0.28 24.95 -21.40
C LEU A 325 -1.04 26.14 -22.01
N HIS A 326 -2.36 26.03 -22.11
CA HIS A 326 -3.18 27.09 -22.69
C HIS A 326 -3.11 28.39 -21.87
N LEU A 327 -3.15 28.29 -20.54
CA LEU A 327 -2.98 29.43 -19.62
C LEU A 327 -1.55 30.02 -19.63
N LEU A 328 -0.52 29.19 -19.89
CA LEU A 328 0.86 29.65 -20.02
C LEU A 328 1.06 30.50 -21.29
N GLU A 329 0.38 30.11 -22.37
CA GLU A 329 0.43 30.76 -23.68
C GLU A 329 -0.45 32.02 -23.75
N HIS A 330 -1.68 31.95 -23.24
CA HIS A 330 -2.70 33.01 -23.42
C HIS A 330 -2.94 33.87 -22.17
N GLY A 331 -2.33 33.51 -21.04
CA GLY A 331 -2.51 34.22 -19.76
C GLY A 331 -3.78 33.82 -19.01
N PRO A 332 -4.17 34.57 -17.96
CA PRO A 332 -5.27 34.18 -17.08
C PRO A 332 -6.65 34.25 -17.75
N LEU A 333 -7.38 33.14 -17.72
CA LEU A 333 -8.70 32.96 -18.33
C LEU A 333 -9.76 32.54 -17.30
N THR A 334 -11.01 32.86 -17.56
CA THR A 334 -12.16 32.36 -16.79
C THR A 334 -12.45 30.88 -17.11
N MET A 335 -13.24 30.24 -16.25
CA MET A 335 -13.66 28.84 -16.46
C MET A 335 -14.46 28.64 -17.75
N GLN A 336 -15.19 29.66 -18.19
CA GLN A 336 -15.96 29.62 -19.43
C GLN A 336 -15.04 29.75 -20.65
N GLU A 337 -14.13 30.73 -20.64
CA GLU A 337 -13.12 30.88 -21.70
C GLU A 337 -12.27 29.62 -21.86
N LEU A 338 -11.91 28.94 -20.76
CA LEU A 338 -11.20 27.65 -20.80
C LEU A 338 -12.06 26.50 -21.37
N ALA A 339 -13.35 26.46 -21.05
CA ALA A 339 -14.28 25.45 -21.57
C ALA A 339 -14.47 25.59 -23.08
N GLU A 340 -14.60 26.83 -23.55
CA GLU A 340 -14.74 27.17 -24.97
C GLU A 340 -13.44 26.87 -25.74
N ALA A 341 -12.29 27.31 -25.21
CA ALA A 341 -11.00 27.12 -25.89
C ALA A 341 -10.57 25.66 -26.00
N LEU A 342 -10.86 24.84 -24.99
CA LEU A 342 -10.49 23.41 -24.97
C LEU A 342 -11.58 22.50 -25.50
N GLN A 343 -12.75 23.04 -25.87
CA GLN A 343 -13.94 22.30 -26.29
C GLN A 343 -14.36 21.21 -25.28
N VAL A 344 -14.30 21.54 -24.00
CA VAL A 344 -14.62 20.64 -22.89
C VAL A 344 -15.74 21.24 -22.05
N HIS A 345 -16.66 20.41 -21.53
CA HIS A 345 -17.77 20.88 -20.72
C HIS A 345 -17.29 21.63 -19.46
N GLN A 346 -17.93 22.75 -19.11
CA GLN A 346 -17.53 23.62 -18.00
C GLN A 346 -17.43 22.88 -16.65
N SER A 347 -18.31 21.91 -16.40
CA SER A 347 -18.24 21.06 -15.19
C SER A 347 -16.95 20.23 -15.12
N THR A 348 -16.43 19.80 -16.26
CA THR A 348 -15.15 19.08 -16.35
C THR A 348 -13.98 20.03 -16.12
N ILE A 349 -14.00 21.23 -16.71
CA ILE A 349 -12.99 22.27 -16.44
C ILE A 349 -12.95 22.63 -14.96
N SER A 350 -14.10 22.86 -14.32
CA SER A 350 -14.17 23.18 -12.89
C SER A 350 -13.55 22.08 -12.00
N ARG A 351 -13.84 20.80 -12.31
CA ARG A 351 -13.25 19.65 -11.62
C ARG A 351 -11.73 19.61 -11.81
N GLN A 352 -11.25 19.78 -13.04
CA GLN A 352 -9.82 19.72 -13.35
C GLN A 352 -9.05 20.90 -12.76
N VAL A 353 -9.60 22.11 -12.78
CA VAL A 353 -8.99 23.29 -12.12
C VAL A 353 -8.97 23.12 -10.60
N THR A 354 -9.98 22.48 -10.01
CA THR A 354 -9.96 22.17 -8.58
C THR A 354 -8.83 21.20 -8.23
N ALA A 355 -8.59 20.18 -9.06
CA ALA A 355 -7.46 19.27 -8.89
C ALA A 355 -6.11 19.98 -9.07
N LEU A 356 -5.96 20.83 -10.09
CA LEU A 356 -4.76 21.65 -10.31
C LEU A 356 -4.50 22.62 -9.15
N ARG A 357 -5.56 23.18 -8.54
CA ARG A 357 -5.45 24.10 -7.40
C ARG A 357 -5.01 23.38 -6.13
N LYS A 358 -5.49 22.15 -5.90
CA LYS A 358 -5.04 21.31 -4.77
C LYS A 358 -3.56 20.96 -4.86
N ALA A 359 -3.02 20.86 -6.07
CA ALA A 359 -1.60 20.67 -6.32
C ALA A 359 -0.82 21.99 -6.49
N GLU A 360 -1.42 23.14 -6.15
CA GLU A 360 -0.81 24.47 -6.22
C GLU A 360 -0.32 24.91 -7.62
N MET A 361 -0.69 24.19 -8.68
CA MET A 361 -0.29 24.51 -10.06
C MET A 361 -1.00 25.75 -10.61
N VAL A 362 -2.20 26.04 -10.09
CA VAL A 362 -3.02 27.18 -10.52
C VAL A 362 -3.66 27.87 -9.32
N THR A 363 -3.90 29.17 -9.48
CA THR A 363 -4.68 29.98 -8.54
C THR A 363 -5.91 30.55 -9.21
N VAL A 364 -6.97 30.77 -8.43
CA VAL A 364 -8.16 31.49 -8.90
C VAL A 364 -8.13 32.87 -8.27
N ARG A 365 -7.97 33.90 -9.10
CA ARG A 365 -7.91 35.31 -8.68
C ARG A 365 -9.30 35.81 -8.27
N ARG A 366 -9.36 36.98 -7.64
CA ARG A 366 -10.62 37.60 -7.18
C ARG A 366 -11.59 37.92 -8.32
N ASP A 367 -11.07 38.14 -9.53
CA ASP A 367 -11.83 38.32 -10.77
C ASP A 367 -12.31 37.00 -11.39
N ARG A 368 -12.18 35.88 -10.66
CA ARG A 368 -12.52 34.51 -11.08
C ARG A 368 -11.71 34.00 -12.27
N ARG A 369 -10.60 34.65 -12.62
CA ARG A 369 -9.66 34.14 -13.62
C ARG A 369 -8.69 33.14 -13.00
N VAL A 370 -8.47 32.05 -13.71
CA VAL A 370 -7.50 31.01 -13.38
C VAL A 370 -6.15 31.45 -13.92
N ALA A 371 -5.12 31.46 -13.07
CA ALA A 371 -3.75 31.80 -13.44
C ALA A 371 -2.80 30.67 -13.04
N VAL A 372 -1.81 30.39 -13.86
CA VAL A 372 -0.78 29.39 -13.58
C VAL A 372 0.26 29.93 -12.60
N GLN A 373 0.60 29.12 -11.60
CA GLN A 373 1.72 29.38 -10.69
C GLN A 373 3.02 28.96 -11.39
N ARG A 374 3.60 29.89 -12.15
CA ARG A 374 4.78 29.63 -12.99
C ARG A 374 5.99 29.16 -12.19
N GLU A 375 6.13 29.64 -10.94
CA GLU A 375 7.25 29.26 -10.08
C GLU A 375 7.15 27.80 -9.64
N THR A 376 5.98 27.36 -9.18
CA THR A 376 5.76 25.97 -8.75
C THR A 376 6.01 24.97 -9.88
N ILE A 377 5.61 25.31 -11.12
CA ILE A 377 5.91 24.47 -12.30
C ILE A 377 7.41 24.48 -12.59
N ARG A 378 8.06 25.64 -12.53
CA ARG A 378 9.50 25.76 -12.76
C ARG A 378 10.30 24.96 -11.74
N GLU A 379 9.95 25.04 -10.46
CA GLU A 379 10.56 24.26 -9.38
C GLU A 379 10.38 22.75 -9.60
N ALA A 380 9.20 22.30 -10.00
CA ALA A 380 8.95 20.90 -10.33
C ALA A 380 9.80 20.42 -11.53
N CYS A 381 9.87 21.21 -12.61
CA CYS A 381 10.69 20.90 -13.78
C CYS A 381 12.20 20.94 -13.46
N GLN A 382 12.66 21.91 -12.68
CA GLN A 382 14.06 22.01 -12.26
C GLN A 382 14.45 20.85 -11.35
N THR A 383 13.56 20.43 -10.46
CA THR A 383 13.77 19.24 -9.61
C THR A 383 13.89 17.98 -10.46
N LEU A 384 13.10 17.86 -11.53
CA LEU A 384 13.17 16.75 -12.48
C LEU A 384 14.43 16.80 -13.36
N LEU A 385 14.84 17.99 -13.82
CA LEU A 385 16.07 18.15 -14.61
C LEU A 385 17.32 17.87 -13.79
N ALA A 386 17.36 18.35 -12.54
CA ALA A 386 18.44 18.07 -11.59
C ALA A 386 18.49 16.59 -11.14
N ALA A 387 17.49 15.79 -11.51
CA ALA A 387 17.49 14.34 -11.33
C ALA A 387 18.04 13.57 -12.56
N LEU A 388 18.14 14.24 -13.71
CA LEU A 388 18.66 13.68 -14.96
C LEU A 388 20.15 14.02 -15.19
N GLU A 389 20.63 15.09 -14.56
CA GLU A 389 22.06 15.46 -14.44
C GLU A 389 22.71 14.78 -13.23
#